data_AF-A0A813J7H0-F1
#
_entry.id   AF-A0A813J7H0-F1
#
_cell.length_a   1.000
_cell.length_b   1.000
_cell.length_c   1.000
_cell.angle_alpha   90.00
_cell.angle_beta   90.00
_cell.angle_gamma   90.00
#
_symmetry.space_group_name_H-M   'P 1'
#
loop_
_entity.id
_entity.type
_entity.pdbx_description
1 polymer ?
#
loop_
_entity_poly.entity_id
_entity_poly.type
_entity_poly.pdbx_seq_one_letter_code
_entity_poly.pdbx_strand_id
1 'polypeptide(L)'
;GSCLRYLIYDAVSICGEDLTHRSLLHRLRRVLADVILPKEQLLALGASSKVGRREPVQIMLKDFFELWQLRDVMTLASQLPHRTDGLVFTPVMVPYAPGTCPSLLKWKPASLNTVDFKLQVVQGDSKKNLHVRLLVGFKKFEDWQ
;
A
#
# COMPACT_ATOMS: atom_id res chain seq x y z
N GLY A 1 16.34 -6.73 -14.97
CA GLY A 1 15.31 -7.63 -14.44
C GLY A 1 14.68 -6.98 -13.22
N SER A 2 13.37 -6.75 -13.25
CA SER A 2 12.61 -6.25 -12.10
C SER A 2 12.70 -7.25 -10.95
N CYS A 3 13.06 -6.78 -9.77
CA CYS A 3 13.10 -7.58 -8.55
C CYS A 3 11.80 -7.30 -7.78
N LEU A 4 11.07 -8.35 -7.41
CA LEU A 4 9.85 -8.20 -6.62
C LEU A 4 10.24 -7.78 -5.20
N ARG A 5 9.59 -6.74 -4.66
CA ARG A 5 9.85 -6.24 -3.31
C ARG A 5 8.59 -6.36 -2.46
N TYR A 6 8.74 -6.88 -1.26
CA TYR A 6 7.70 -6.95 -0.25
C TYR A 6 8.05 -5.96 0.87
N LEU A 7 7.29 -4.87 0.96
CA LEU A 7 7.49 -3.81 1.95
C LEU A 7 6.60 -4.08 3.17
N ILE A 8 7.21 -4.44 4.29
CA ILE A 8 6.54 -4.62 5.57
C ILE A 8 6.19 -3.23 6.12
N TYR A 9 4.93 -3.03 6.50
CA TYR A 9 4.45 -1.76 7.06
C TYR A 9 3.79 -1.90 8.45
N ASP A 10 3.63 -3.12 8.96
CA ASP A 10 3.16 -3.39 10.32
C ASP A 10 3.51 -4.85 10.72
N ALA A 11 3.32 -5.21 11.99
CA ALA A 11 3.46 -6.58 12.49
C ALA A 11 2.39 -6.91 13.53
N VAL A 12 1.76 -8.08 13.39
CA VAL A 12 0.74 -8.60 14.31
C VAL A 12 1.36 -9.55 15.33
N SER A 13 2.24 -10.45 14.88
CA SER A 13 2.97 -11.38 15.73
C SER A 13 4.34 -11.69 15.14
N ILE A 14 5.34 -11.86 16.01
CA ILE A 14 6.70 -12.27 15.64
C ILE A 14 7.14 -13.36 16.61
N CYS A 15 7.63 -14.49 16.08
CA CYS A 15 8.10 -15.65 16.85
C CYS A 15 7.08 -16.15 17.91
N GLY A 16 5.78 -16.06 17.62
CA GLY A 16 4.72 -16.50 18.52
C GLY A 16 4.31 -15.47 19.59
N GLU A 17 4.98 -14.33 19.68
CA GLU A 17 4.57 -13.23 20.56
C GLU A 17 3.51 -12.36 19.86
N ASP A 18 2.41 -12.09 20.56
CA ASP A 18 1.41 -11.11 20.12
C ASP A 18 1.95 -9.68 20.29
N LEU A 19 1.90 -8.90 19.21
CA LEU A 19 2.33 -7.50 19.19
C LEU A 19 1.17 -6.53 19.03
N THR A 20 -0.08 -7.01 18.93
CA THR A 20 -1.23 -6.16 18.58
C THR A 20 -1.48 -5.05 19.59
N HIS A 21 -1.23 -5.31 20.87
CA HIS A 21 -1.36 -4.35 21.96
C HIS A 21 -0.22 -3.30 22.02
N ARG A 22 0.83 -3.45 21.22
CA ARG A 22 1.99 -2.54 21.20
C ARG A 22 1.76 -1.35 20.28
N SER A 23 2.51 -0.25 20.48
CA SER A 23 2.52 0.90 19.56
C SER A 23 3.14 0.56 18.21
N LEU A 24 2.80 1.32 17.16
CA LEU A 24 3.35 1.13 15.81
C LEU A 24 4.88 1.07 15.82
N LEU A 25 5.55 2.02 16.49
CA LEU A 25 7.01 2.07 16.55
C LEU A 25 7.61 0.82 17.19
N HIS A 26 6.96 0.26 18.22
CA HIS A 26 7.40 -1.01 18.79
C HIS A 26 7.23 -2.15 17.79
N ARG A 27 6.08 -2.25 17.12
CA ARG A 27 5.81 -3.29 16.11
C ARG A 27 6.81 -3.22 14.95
N LEU A 28 7.13 -2.02 14.46
CA LEU A 28 8.15 -1.80 13.41
C LEU A 28 9.57 -2.11 13.90
N ARG A 29 9.91 -1.75 15.14
CA ARG A 29 11.20 -2.11 15.74
C ARG A 29 11.39 -3.63 15.78
N ARG A 30 10.33 -4.38 16.10
CA ARG A 30 10.36 -5.85 16.11
C ARG A 30 10.56 -6.40 14.69
N VAL A 31 9.91 -5.84 13.67
CA VAL A 31 10.20 -6.20 12.27
C VAL A 31 11.67 -5.96 11.93
N LEU A 32 12.21 -4.80 12.28
CA LEU A 32 13.60 -4.48 11.98
C LEU A 32 14.57 -5.47 12.67
N ALA A 33 14.42 -5.64 13.98
CA ALA A 33 15.35 -6.40 14.80
C ALA A 33 15.26 -7.92 14.58
N ASP A 34 14.06 -8.45 14.40
CA ASP A 34 13.82 -9.90 14.41
C ASP A 34 13.63 -10.49 13.01
N VAL A 35 13.42 -9.65 11.99
CA VAL A 35 13.18 -10.10 10.61
C VAL A 35 14.21 -9.53 9.64
N ILE A 36 14.35 -8.21 9.58
CA ILE A 36 15.17 -7.57 8.55
C ILE A 36 16.67 -7.74 8.83
N LEU A 37 17.14 -7.35 10.01
CA LEU A 37 18.57 -7.43 10.34
C LEU A 37 19.11 -8.87 10.31
N PRO A 38 18.43 -9.91 10.85
CA PRO A 38 18.90 -11.29 10.75
C PRO A 38 18.97 -11.79 9.30
N LYS A 39 17.98 -11.43 8.46
CA LYS A 39 17.99 -11.74 7.03
C LYS A 39 19.19 -11.11 6.34
N GLU A 40 19.44 -9.82 6.56
CA GLU A 40 20.57 -9.11 5.96
C GLU A 40 21.92 -9.69 6.39
N GLN A 41 22.07 -10.07 7.65
CA GLN A 41 23.26 -10.76 8.15
C GLN A 41 23.48 -12.11 7.44
N LEU A 42 22.42 -12.92 7.29
CA LEU A 42 22.51 -14.19 6.57
C LEU A 42 22.90 -14.01 5.11
N LEU A 43 22.35 -13.00 4.43
CA LEU A 43 22.69 -12.68 3.05
C LEU A 43 24.14 -12.20 2.92
N ALA A 44 24.63 -11.39 3.87
CA ALA A 44 26.02 -10.94 3.88
C ALA A 44 27.01 -12.10 4.05
N LEU A 45 26.70 -13.06 4.94
CA LEU A 45 27.49 -14.29 5.12
C LEU A 45 27.43 -15.18 3.87
N GLY A 46 26.25 -15.31 3.25
CA GLY A 46 26.03 -16.10 2.04
C GLY A 46 26.68 -15.50 0.79
N ALA A 47 26.84 -14.18 0.71
CA ALA A 47 27.46 -13.49 -0.41
C ALA A 47 28.94 -13.84 -0.62
N SER A 48 29.64 -14.33 0.41
CA SER A 48 31.00 -14.88 0.27
C SER A 48 31.04 -16.25 -0.43
N SER A 49 29.90 -16.95 -0.51
CA SER A 49 29.79 -18.19 -1.28
C SER A 49 29.46 -17.84 -2.74
N LYS A 50 30.28 -18.31 -3.70
CA LYS A 50 30.18 -18.04 -5.15
C LYS A 50 28.85 -18.46 -5.82
N VAL A 51 27.87 -18.95 -5.06
CA VAL A 51 26.55 -19.33 -5.55
C VAL A 51 25.65 -18.09 -5.44
N GLY A 52 25.67 -17.27 -6.48
CA GLY A 52 24.86 -16.05 -6.61
C GLY A 52 23.36 -16.31 -6.72
N ARG A 53 22.75 -16.84 -5.66
CA ARG A 53 21.29 -16.99 -5.58
C ARG A 53 20.69 -15.65 -5.17
N ARG A 54 20.25 -14.87 -6.16
CA ARG A 54 19.49 -13.64 -5.94
C ARG A 54 18.17 -13.99 -5.25
N GLU A 55 17.80 -13.26 -4.20
CA GLU A 55 16.50 -13.45 -3.55
C GLU A 55 15.37 -13.28 -4.59
N PRO A 56 14.44 -14.24 -4.72
CA PRO A 56 13.32 -14.12 -5.65
C PRO A 56 12.38 -12.96 -5.26
N VAL A 57 12.28 -12.67 -3.96
CA VAL A 57 11.55 -11.53 -3.41
C VAL A 57 12.41 -10.85 -2.36
N GLN A 58 12.63 -9.55 -2.51
CA GLN A 58 13.32 -8.73 -1.51
C GLN A 58 12.32 -8.27 -0.45
N ILE A 59 12.46 -8.80 0.76
CA ILE A 59 11.68 -8.34 1.93
C ILE A 59 12.39 -7.15 2.56
N MET A 60 11.68 -6.04 2.76
CA MET A 60 12.20 -4.79 3.32
C MET A 60 11.20 -4.17 4.27
N LEU A 61 11.68 -3.36 5.22
CA LEU A 61 10.82 -2.48 6.02
C LEU A 61 10.47 -1.23 5.19
N LYS A 62 9.20 -0.82 5.21
CA LYS A 62 8.75 0.41 4.57
C LYS A 62 9.23 1.62 5.39
N ASP A 63 9.68 2.67 4.70
CA ASP A 63 10.01 3.94 5.35
C ASP A 63 8.75 4.66 5.86
N PHE A 64 8.84 5.21 7.07
CA PHE A 64 7.83 6.05 7.69
C PHE A 64 8.40 7.44 7.90
N PHE A 65 7.52 8.44 7.80
CA PHE A 65 7.88 9.85 7.90
C PHE A 65 6.88 10.54 8.81
N GLU A 66 7.35 11.58 9.48
CA GLU A 66 6.55 12.40 10.37
C GLU A 66 5.65 13.35 9.60
N LEU A 67 4.57 13.83 10.24
CA LEU A 67 3.56 14.67 9.58
C LEU A 67 4.14 15.97 8.99
N TRP A 68 5.15 16.55 9.63
CA TRP A 68 5.80 17.78 9.13
C TRP A 68 6.68 17.55 7.90
N GLN A 69 6.99 16.29 7.56
CA GLN A 69 7.78 15.92 6.37
C GLN A 69 6.91 15.68 5.13
N LEU A 70 5.60 15.99 5.19
CA LEU A 70 4.63 15.68 4.15
C LEU A 70 5.06 16.14 2.75
N ARG A 71 5.68 17.33 2.64
CA ARG A 71 6.15 17.86 1.35
C ARG A 71 7.27 17.01 0.75
N ASP A 72 8.18 16.54 1.59
CA ASP A 72 9.31 15.70 1.18
C ASP A 72 8.80 14.32 0.76
N VAL A 73 7.84 13.76 1.51
CA VAL A 73 7.19 12.49 1.18
C VAL A 73 6.49 12.56 -0.17
N MET A 74 5.76 13.64 -0.46
CA MET A 74 5.09 13.81 -1.75
C MET A 74 6.09 13.89 -2.90
N THR A 75 7.24 14.53 -2.68
CA THR A 75 8.33 14.59 -3.67
C THR A 75 8.95 13.20 -3.87
N LEU A 76 9.26 12.49 -2.79
CA LEU A 76 9.81 11.14 -2.81
C LEU A 76 8.87 10.15 -3.51
N ALA A 77 7.55 10.25 -3.26
CA ALA A 77 6.55 9.38 -3.85
C ALA A 77 6.55 9.39 -5.38
N SER A 78 6.98 10.50 -5.99
CA SER A 78 7.12 10.63 -7.46
C SER A 78 8.37 9.93 -8.02
N GLN A 79 9.35 9.64 -7.16
CA GLN A 79 10.65 9.05 -7.52
C GLN A 79 10.74 7.56 -7.17
N LEU A 80 9.72 7.02 -6.51
CA LEU A 80 9.70 5.62 -6.10
C LEU A 80 9.69 4.69 -7.32
N PRO A 81 10.35 3.52 -7.23
CA PRO A 81 10.41 2.55 -8.33
C PRO A 81 9.09 1.77 -8.52
N HIS A 82 8.02 2.17 -7.82
CA HIS A 82 6.69 1.60 -7.89
C HIS A 82 5.65 2.72 -7.92
N ARG A 83 4.48 2.44 -8.50
CA ARG A 83 3.39 3.40 -8.59
C ARG A 83 2.81 3.69 -7.20
N THR A 84 2.52 4.95 -6.93
CA THR A 84 1.81 5.42 -5.74
C THR A 84 0.46 6.04 -6.15
N ASP A 85 -0.55 5.91 -5.29
CA ASP A 85 -1.91 6.42 -5.55
C ASP A 85 -2.44 7.33 -4.42
N GLY A 86 -1.57 7.72 -3.50
CA GLY A 86 -1.94 8.52 -2.35
C GLY A 86 -1.03 8.30 -1.14
N LEU A 87 -1.57 8.56 0.04
CA LEU A 87 -0.89 8.49 1.32
C LEU A 87 -1.67 7.61 2.30
N VAL A 88 -0.93 7.02 3.25
CA VAL A 88 -1.50 6.28 4.38
C VAL A 88 -0.96 6.89 5.66
N PHE A 89 -1.86 7.39 6.50
CA PHE A 89 -1.54 7.92 7.83
C PHE A 89 -1.83 6.85 8.86
N THR A 90 -0.76 6.38 9.51
CA THR A 90 -0.84 5.27 10.46
C THR A 90 -0.73 5.84 11.88
N PRO A 91 -1.69 5.56 12.77
CA PRO A 91 -1.63 6.07 14.14
C PRO A 91 -0.49 5.39 14.92
N VAL A 92 0.31 6.18 15.63
CA VAL A 92 1.49 5.66 16.34
C VAL A 92 1.10 4.95 17.64
N MET A 93 0.23 5.57 18.44
CA MET A 93 -0.10 5.10 19.79
C MET A 93 -1.29 4.15 19.84
N VAL A 94 -2.03 4.00 18.75
CA VAL A 94 -3.21 3.12 18.70
C VAL A 94 -2.75 1.67 18.50
N PRO A 95 -3.21 0.73 19.35
CA PRO A 95 -2.99 -0.70 19.13
C PRO A 95 -3.47 -1.15 17.76
N TYR A 96 -2.90 -2.23 17.25
CA TYR A 96 -3.41 -2.86 16.04
C TYR A 96 -4.83 -3.37 16.28
N ALA A 97 -5.74 -3.11 15.34
CA ALA A 97 -7.12 -3.59 15.37
C ALA A 97 -7.39 -4.43 14.10
N PRO A 98 -7.83 -5.69 14.24
CA PRO A 98 -8.33 -6.46 13.10
C PRO A 98 -9.56 -5.79 12.48
N GLY A 99 -9.62 -5.70 11.16
CA GLY A 99 -10.73 -5.09 10.44
C GLY A 99 -10.60 -3.57 10.30
N THR A 100 -11.73 -2.86 10.38
CA THR A 100 -11.76 -1.41 10.17
C THR A 100 -11.15 -0.69 11.38
N CYS A 101 -10.07 0.05 11.14
CA CYS A 101 -9.48 0.98 12.10
C CYS A 101 -9.82 2.43 11.68
N PRO A 102 -10.71 3.14 12.41
CA PRO A 102 -11.09 4.52 12.06
C PRO A 102 -9.91 5.51 12.09
N SER A 103 -8.87 5.21 12.87
CA SER A 103 -7.67 6.05 12.99
C SER A 103 -6.64 5.80 11.89
N LEU A 104 -6.77 4.72 11.11
CA LEU A 104 -5.92 4.43 9.96
C LEU A 104 -6.51 5.11 8.72
N LEU A 105 -5.89 6.20 8.29
CA LEU A 105 -6.45 7.03 7.21
C LEU A 105 -5.73 6.74 5.90
N LYS A 106 -6.51 6.58 4.83
CA LYS A 106 -6.01 6.58 3.45
C LYS A 106 -6.48 7.86 2.77
N TRP A 107 -5.55 8.57 2.16
CA TRP A 107 -5.83 9.77 1.37
C TRP A 107 -5.42 9.53 -0.08
N LYS A 108 -6.22 10.02 -1.03
CA LYS A 108 -5.88 10.04 -2.45
C LYS A 108 -6.12 11.44 -3.02
N PRO A 109 -5.29 11.90 -3.98
CA PRO A 109 -5.62 13.08 -4.77
C PRO A 109 -7.01 12.94 -5.40
N ALA A 110 -7.82 13.99 -5.36
CA ALA A 110 -9.19 13.96 -5.88
C ALA A 110 -9.25 13.56 -7.36
N SER A 111 -8.24 13.95 -8.14
CA SER A 111 -8.09 13.60 -9.56
C SER A 111 -7.85 12.11 -9.83
N LEU A 112 -7.45 11.33 -8.82
CA LEU A 112 -7.27 9.88 -8.93
C LEU A 112 -8.51 9.08 -8.50
N ASN A 113 -9.56 9.76 -8.00
CA ASN A 113 -10.83 9.11 -7.74
C ASN A 113 -11.57 8.92 -9.05
N THR A 114 -11.94 7.68 -9.34
CA THR A 114 -12.68 7.32 -10.56
C THR A 114 -14.09 6.90 -10.21
N VAL A 115 -15.00 7.12 -11.17
CA VAL A 115 -16.36 6.58 -11.16
C VAL A 115 -16.53 5.84 -12.48
N ASP A 116 -17.02 4.61 -12.41
CA ASP A 116 -17.31 3.83 -13.61
C ASP A 116 -18.68 4.22 -14.18
N PHE A 117 -18.73 4.48 -15.48
CA PHE A 117 -19.96 4.82 -16.20
C PHE A 117 -20.31 3.71 -17.18
N LYS A 118 -21.60 3.38 -17.29
CA LYS A 118 -22.09 2.59 -18.42
C LYS A 118 -22.26 3.51 -19.62
N LEU A 119 -21.54 3.21 -20.70
CA LEU A 119 -21.65 3.94 -21.96
C LEU A 119 -22.82 3.39 -22.78
N GLN A 120 -23.70 4.28 -23.25
CA GLN A 120 -24.76 3.95 -24.19
C GLN A 120 -24.71 4.88 -25.40
N VAL A 121 -24.44 4.32 -26.58
CA VAL A 121 -24.50 5.06 -27.85
C VAL A 121 -25.97 5.19 -28.27
N VAL A 122 -26.41 6.40 -28.59
CA VAL A 122 -27.76 6.70 -29.05
C VAL A 122 -27.70 7.49 -30.35
N GLN A 123 -28.66 7.25 -31.25
CA GLN A 123 -28.73 7.99 -32.51
C GLN A 123 -29.23 9.41 -32.27
N GLY A 124 -28.57 10.38 -32.89
CA GLY A 124 -28.97 11.79 -32.88
C GLY A 124 -29.94 12.14 -34.00
N ASP A 125 -30.25 13.42 -34.12
CA ASP A 125 -31.29 13.94 -35.01
C ASP A 125 -31.05 13.66 -36.51
N SER A 126 -29.84 13.26 -36.89
CA SER A 126 -29.50 12.83 -38.24
C SER A 126 -28.77 11.49 -38.22
N LYS A 127 -28.86 10.73 -39.32
CA LYS A 127 -28.15 9.43 -39.48
C LYS A 127 -26.63 9.51 -39.30
N LYS A 128 -26.03 10.71 -39.33
CA LYS A 128 -24.59 10.94 -39.15
C LYS A 128 -24.22 11.41 -37.73
N ASN A 129 -25.20 11.75 -36.89
CA ASN A 129 -24.96 12.20 -35.52
C ASN A 129 -25.19 11.04 -34.54
N LEU A 130 -24.19 10.75 -33.73
CA LEU A 130 -24.30 9.84 -32.59
C LEU A 130 -24.13 10.66 -31.32
N HIS A 131 -24.99 10.45 -30.34
CA HIS A 131 -24.78 10.93 -28.98
C HIS A 131 -24.33 9.79 -28.08
N VAL A 132 -23.65 10.14 -27.00
CA VAL A 132 -23.23 9.21 -25.95
C VAL A 132 -23.94 9.59 -24.67
N ARG A 133 -24.69 8.66 -24.09
CA ARG A 133 -25.22 8.78 -22.73
C ARG A 133 -24.26 8.06 -21.78
N LEU A 134 -23.83 8.76 -20.73
CA LEU A 134 -23.08 8.19 -19.63
C LEU A 134 -24.05 7.96 -18.48
N LEU A 135 -24.28 6.69 -18.15
CA LEU A 135 -25.18 6.30 -17.07
C LEU A 135 -24.37 5.96 -15.82
N VAL A 136 -24.75 6.56 -14.70
CA VAL A 136 -24.25 6.21 -13.37
C VAL A 136 -25.29 5.36 -12.67
N GLY A 137 -24.92 4.15 -12.27
CA GLY A 137 -25.74 3.33 -11.40
C GLY A 137 -25.46 3.66 -9.93
N PHE A 138 -26.50 3.66 -9.11
CA PHE A 138 -26.33 3.54 -7.66
C PHE A 138 -26.48 2.06 -7.31
N LYS A 139 -25.43 1.46 -6.75
CA LYS A 139 -25.48 0.09 -6.25
C LYS A 139 -26.36 0.08 -5.01
N LYS A 140 -27.45 -0.69 -5.00
CA LYS A 140 -28.32 -0.77 -3.82
C LYS A 140 -27.67 -1.70 -2.79
N PHE A 141 -27.95 -1.47 -1.51
CA PHE A 141 -27.45 -2.32 -0.43
C PHE A 141 -27.88 -3.79 -0.61
N GLU A 142 -29.04 -4.01 -1.22
CA GLU A 142 -29.62 -5.31 -1.56
C GLU A 142 -28.76 -6.13 -2.54
N ASP A 143 -27.91 -5.49 -3.35
CA ASP A 143 -27.05 -6.16 -4.34
C ASP A 143 -25.83 -6.90 -3.71
N TRP A 144 -25.74 -6.90 -2.37
CA TRP A 144 -24.67 -7.54 -1.58
C TRP A 144 -25.10 -8.81 -0.85
N GLN A 145 -26.39 -9.17 -0.87
CA GLN A 145 -26.88 -10.47 -0.40
C GLN A 145 -26.83 -11.51 -1.51
#